data_AF-A0A8T5ZJA6-F1
#
_entry.id   AF-A0A8T5ZJA6-F1
#
_cell.length_a   1.000
_cell.length_b   1.000
_cell.length_c   1.000
_cell.angle_alpha   90.00
_cell.angle_beta   90.00
_cell.angle_gamma   90.00
#
_symmetry.space_group_name_H-M   'P 1'
#
loop_
_entity.id
_entity.type
_entity.pdbx_description
1 polymer ?
#
loop_
_entity_poly.entity_id
_entity_poly.type
_entity_poly.pdbx_seq_one_letter_code
_entity_poly.pdbx_strand_id
1 'polypeptide(L)'
;LNEKPGDTVGYRMRAQNCVGPNTRLEVVTEGVLTRMIQRDPELSGVGLVILDEFHERSLQADLALALLLDVQQGLRDDLKLLIMSATLDNDRLQQMLPEAPVVISEGRSFPVERRYLPLPAHQRFDEAVAVATAEMLRQESGSLLLFLPGVGEIQRVQEQLASRIGSDVLLCPLYGALSLNDQRKAILPAPQGMRKVVLATNIAETSLTIEGIRLVVDCAQERVARFDPRTGLTRLITQRISQASMTQRAGRAGRLEPGISLHLIAKEQAERAAAQSEPEILQSDLSGLLMELLQWGCSDPAQMSWLDQPPAVNLLAAKRLLKMLGALDGERLSAQGQKMAALGNDPRLAAMLVSAKNDDEAATAAKIAAILEEPPRMGNSDLGVAFSRNQPAWQQRSQQLLKRLNVRGGEADSSLIAPLLAGAFADRIAHRRGQDGRYQLANGMGAMLDADDALSRHEWLIAPLLLQGSASPDARILLALPVDIDELVQRCPQLVQQSDTVEWDDAQGTLKAWRRLQIGQLTVKVQPLAKPSEDELHQAMLNGISDKGLSVLNWTAEAEQLRLRLLCAAKWLPEYDWPAVDNESLLA
;
A
#
# COMPACT_ATOMS: atom_id res chain seq x y z
N LEU A 1 -2.56 -24.58 28.41
CA LEU A 1 -1.96 -25.73 27.70
C LEU A 1 -0.76 -26.33 28.43
N ASN A 2 -0.01 -25.61 29.29
CA ASN A 2 1.18 -26.15 29.98
C ASN A 2 2.22 -26.80 29.04
N GLU A 3 2.21 -26.42 27.76
CA GLU A 3 3.11 -26.88 26.72
C GLU A 3 3.87 -25.69 26.13
N LYS A 4 5.03 -25.97 25.52
CA LYS A 4 5.74 -24.96 24.73
C LYS A 4 5.14 -24.90 23.32
N PRO A 5 5.12 -23.72 22.67
CA PRO A 5 4.76 -23.62 21.26
C PRO A 5 5.63 -24.55 20.40
N GLY A 6 5.04 -25.14 19.37
CA GLY A 6 5.67 -26.06 18.43
C GLY A 6 5.45 -27.55 18.72
N ASP A 7 4.79 -27.90 19.83
CA ASP A 7 4.34 -29.28 20.09
C ASP A 7 2.94 -29.53 19.51
N THR A 8 1.87 -29.43 20.31
CA THR A 8 0.48 -29.57 19.80
C THR A 8 -0.04 -28.30 19.12
N VAL A 9 0.41 -27.13 19.58
CA VAL A 9 0.07 -25.81 19.05
C VAL A 9 1.33 -25.14 18.52
N GLY A 10 1.39 -24.94 17.21
CA GLY A 10 2.50 -24.32 16.51
C GLY A 10 2.14 -22.96 15.90
N TYR A 11 3.12 -22.29 15.34
CA TYR A 11 2.90 -21.08 14.55
C TYR A 11 3.83 -20.99 13.35
N ARG A 12 3.36 -20.30 12.31
CA ARG A 12 4.17 -19.93 11.14
C ARG A 12 4.03 -18.44 10.85
N MET A 13 5.17 -17.78 10.85
CA MET A 13 5.32 -16.38 10.48
C MET A 13 6.27 -16.29 9.29
N ARG A 14 6.32 -15.12 8.63
CA ARG A 14 7.12 -14.90 7.42
C ARG A 14 8.57 -15.40 7.55
N ALA A 15 9.22 -15.19 8.69
CA ALA A 15 10.64 -15.55 8.92
C ALA A 15 10.87 -16.67 9.96
N GLN A 16 9.81 -17.21 10.57
CA GLN A 16 9.93 -18.17 11.66
C GLN A 16 8.85 -19.25 11.57
N ASN A 17 9.25 -20.52 11.69
CA ASN A 17 8.34 -21.65 11.79
C ASN A 17 8.60 -22.39 13.11
N CYS A 18 7.54 -22.65 13.86
CA CYS A 18 7.58 -23.39 15.11
C CYS A 18 6.47 -24.44 15.06
N VAL A 19 6.72 -25.55 14.34
CA VAL A 19 5.78 -26.64 14.09
C VAL A 19 6.54 -27.96 14.18
N GLY A 20 5.97 -28.95 14.85
CA GLY A 20 6.50 -30.30 15.01
C GLY A 20 5.57 -31.37 14.43
N PRO A 21 5.96 -32.65 14.50
CA PRO A 21 5.15 -33.77 14.00
C PRO A 21 3.84 -33.98 14.77
N ASN A 22 3.73 -33.42 15.99
CA ASN A 22 2.54 -33.53 16.85
C ASN A 22 1.57 -32.36 16.67
N THR A 23 1.92 -31.36 15.87
CA THR A 23 1.14 -30.12 15.78
C THR A 23 -0.20 -30.38 15.10
N ARG A 24 -1.27 -29.91 15.74
CA ARG A 24 -2.64 -30.03 15.23
C ARG A 24 -3.33 -28.69 15.01
N LEU A 25 -2.83 -27.63 15.65
CA LEU A 25 -3.27 -26.26 15.47
C LEU A 25 -2.05 -25.43 15.08
N GLU A 26 -2.08 -24.85 13.88
CA GLU A 26 -1.08 -23.90 13.43
C GLU A 26 -1.66 -22.48 13.41
N VAL A 27 -1.07 -21.56 14.19
CA VAL A 27 -1.38 -20.13 14.10
C VAL A 27 -0.50 -19.53 13.01
N VAL A 28 -1.12 -19.14 11.89
CA VAL A 28 -0.38 -18.63 10.74
C VAL A 28 -0.74 -17.18 10.47
N THR A 29 0.25 -16.38 10.07
CA THR A 29 -0.04 -15.07 9.49
C THR A 29 -0.74 -15.24 8.14
N GLU A 30 -1.62 -14.33 7.77
CA GLU A 30 -2.47 -14.45 6.56
C GLU A 30 -1.64 -14.69 5.28
N GLY A 31 -0.52 -14.00 5.10
CA GLY A 31 0.36 -14.24 3.95
C GLY A 31 1.04 -15.62 3.92
N VAL A 32 1.16 -16.31 5.06
CA VAL A 32 1.62 -17.71 5.10
C VAL A 32 0.48 -18.66 4.70
N LEU A 33 -0.77 -18.38 5.10
CA LEU A 33 -1.93 -19.15 4.69
C LEU A 33 -2.08 -19.16 3.16
N THR A 34 -2.00 -17.99 2.52
CA THR A 34 -2.00 -17.87 1.05
C THR A 34 -0.95 -18.78 0.43
N ARG A 35 0.26 -18.82 1.00
CA ARG A 35 1.36 -19.65 0.50
C ARG A 35 1.17 -21.15 0.75
N MET A 36 0.45 -21.53 1.79
CA MET A 36 0.07 -22.93 2.02
C MET A 36 -0.94 -23.37 0.96
N ILE A 37 -1.98 -22.57 0.74
CA ILE A 37 -3.03 -22.84 -0.27
C ILE A 37 -2.43 -22.92 -1.68
N GLN A 38 -1.57 -21.98 -2.07
CA GLN A 38 -0.91 -21.98 -3.38
C GLN A 38 -0.02 -23.20 -3.65
N ARG A 39 0.55 -23.79 -2.59
CA ARG A 39 1.45 -24.96 -2.71
C ARG A 39 0.71 -26.28 -2.69
N ASP A 40 -0.38 -26.32 -1.93
CA ASP A 40 -1.25 -27.48 -1.79
C ASP A 40 -2.71 -26.98 -1.84
N PRO A 41 -3.28 -26.85 -3.06
CA PRO A 41 -4.66 -26.40 -3.24
C PRO A 41 -5.69 -27.27 -2.51
N GLU A 42 -5.37 -28.54 -2.27
CA GLU A 42 -6.25 -29.44 -1.51
C GLU A 42 -6.11 -29.26 0.01
N LEU A 43 -5.08 -28.54 0.50
CA LEU A 43 -4.75 -28.44 1.92
C LEU A 43 -4.80 -29.80 2.63
N SER A 44 -4.01 -30.75 2.12
CA SER A 44 -3.98 -32.13 2.57
C SER A 44 -3.74 -32.25 4.08
N GLY A 45 -4.64 -32.95 4.76
CA GLY A 45 -4.59 -33.14 6.22
C GLY A 45 -5.22 -32.01 7.04
N VAL A 46 -5.62 -30.90 6.42
CA VAL A 46 -6.38 -29.82 7.09
C VAL A 46 -7.87 -30.10 6.93
N GLY A 47 -8.61 -30.06 8.04
CA GLY A 47 -10.08 -30.22 8.07
C GLY A 47 -10.85 -28.96 8.46
N LEU A 48 -10.17 -27.94 8.99
CA LEU A 48 -10.77 -26.66 9.38
C LEU A 48 -9.75 -25.54 9.20
N VAL A 49 -10.16 -24.46 8.54
CA VAL A 49 -9.44 -23.18 8.55
C VAL A 49 -10.25 -22.15 9.33
N ILE A 50 -9.55 -21.36 10.16
CA ILE A 50 -10.15 -20.27 10.93
C ILE A 50 -9.56 -18.95 10.44
N LEU A 51 -10.41 -18.07 9.93
CA LEU A 51 -10.05 -16.68 9.62
C LEU A 51 -10.46 -15.81 10.81
N ASP A 52 -9.47 -15.41 11.60
CA ASP A 52 -9.67 -14.57 12.79
C ASP A 52 -9.60 -13.08 12.45
N GLU A 53 -10.17 -12.23 13.32
CA GLU A 53 -10.18 -10.76 13.17
C GLU A 53 -10.68 -10.27 11.79
N PHE A 54 -11.60 -11.01 11.15
CA PHE A 54 -12.00 -10.80 9.75
C PHE A 54 -12.66 -9.42 9.48
N HIS A 55 -13.09 -8.72 10.53
CA HIS A 55 -13.60 -7.35 10.47
C HIS A 55 -12.54 -6.31 10.11
N GLU A 56 -11.25 -6.62 10.23
CA GLU A 56 -10.18 -5.74 9.75
C GLU A 56 -10.16 -5.63 8.21
N ARG A 57 -10.81 -6.58 7.50
CA ARG A 57 -10.95 -6.59 6.04
C ARG A 57 -9.63 -6.33 5.32
N SER A 58 -8.59 -7.04 5.79
CA SER A 58 -7.28 -7.05 5.16
C SER A 58 -7.35 -7.71 3.78
N LEU A 59 -6.47 -7.29 2.88
CA LEU A 59 -6.39 -7.86 1.52
C LEU A 59 -6.04 -9.35 1.56
N GLN A 60 -5.21 -9.76 2.53
CA GLN A 60 -4.79 -11.15 2.68
C GLN A 60 -5.91 -12.03 3.23
N ALA A 61 -6.72 -11.55 4.17
CA ALA A 61 -7.89 -12.29 4.66
C ALA A 61 -8.96 -12.44 3.57
N ASP A 62 -9.23 -11.38 2.80
CA ASP A 62 -10.17 -11.42 1.67
C ASP A 62 -9.68 -12.41 0.58
N LEU A 63 -8.39 -12.39 0.24
CA LEU A 63 -7.80 -13.37 -0.69
C LEU A 63 -7.87 -14.80 -0.15
N ALA A 64 -7.54 -15.01 1.13
CA ALA A 64 -7.63 -16.33 1.75
C ALA A 64 -9.06 -16.87 1.73
N LEU A 65 -10.06 -16.04 2.03
CA LEU A 65 -11.47 -16.41 1.94
C LEU A 65 -11.85 -16.81 0.51
N ALA A 66 -11.49 -15.99 -0.48
CA ALA A 66 -11.78 -16.28 -1.88
C ALA A 66 -11.18 -17.63 -2.34
N LEU A 67 -9.92 -17.91 -1.99
CA LEU A 67 -9.24 -19.16 -2.32
C LEU A 67 -9.88 -20.35 -1.59
N LEU A 68 -10.21 -20.22 -0.30
CA LEU A 68 -10.79 -21.31 0.49
C LEU A 68 -12.19 -21.69 -0.02
N LEU A 69 -13.00 -20.72 -0.44
CA LEU A 69 -14.30 -20.97 -1.04
C LEU A 69 -14.17 -21.72 -2.37
N ASP A 70 -13.16 -21.39 -3.19
CA ASP A 70 -12.88 -22.08 -4.44
C ASP A 70 -12.43 -23.55 -4.19
N VAL A 71 -11.58 -23.75 -3.17
CA VAL A 71 -11.16 -25.10 -2.72
C VAL A 71 -12.34 -25.96 -2.27
N GLN A 72 -13.28 -25.38 -1.50
CA GLN A 72 -14.49 -26.06 -1.04
C GLN A 72 -15.44 -26.43 -2.20
N GLN A 73 -15.50 -25.60 -3.26
CA GLN A 73 -16.33 -25.87 -4.44
C GLN A 73 -15.73 -26.94 -5.37
N GLY A 74 -14.40 -27.04 -5.41
CA GLY A 74 -13.69 -27.95 -6.31
C GLY A 74 -13.51 -29.36 -5.75
N LEU A 75 -12.66 -29.50 -4.73
CA LEU A 75 -12.08 -30.80 -4.34
C LEU A 75 -12.38 -31.20 -2.89
N ARG A 76 -12.71 -30.26 -2.02
CA ARG A 76 -12.76 -30.47 -0.56
C ARG A 76 -14.09 -30.00 0.03
N ASP A 77 -15.16 -30.73 -0.27
CA ASP A 77 -16.48 -30.52 0.35
C ASP A 77 -16.48 -30.83 1.87
N ASP A 78 -15.45 -31.53 2.35
CA ASP A 78 -15.22 -31.84 3.77
C ASP A 78 -14.44 -30.75 4.53
N LEU A 79 -13.75 -29.85 3.83
CA LEU A 79 -12.98 -28.77 4.47
C LEU A 79 -13.95 -27.77 5.10
N LYS A 80 -13.85 -27.58 6.42
CA LYS A 80 -14.66 -26.59 7.13
C LYS A 80 -13.98 -25.23 7.14
N LEU A 81 -14.80 -24.18 7.19
CA LEU A 81 -14.35 -22.80 7.30
C LEU A 81 -15.07 -22.12 8.47
N LEU A 82 -14.30 -21.47 9.33
CA LEU A 82 -14.80 -20.65 10.44
C LEU A 82 -14.29 -19.22 10.28
N ILE A 83 -15.20 -18.27 10.15
CA ILE A 83 -14.88 -16.85 10.05
C ILE A 83 -15.24 -16.20 11.39
N MET A 84 -14.23 -15.67 12.09
CA MET A 84 -14.42 -14.97 13.35
C MET A 84 -14.35 -13.46 13.13
N SER A 85 -15.32 -12.74 13.68
CA SER A 85 -15.41 -11.29 13.61
C SER A 85 -15.86 -10.74 14.95
N ALA A 86 -15.27 -9.62 15.39
CA ALA A 86 -15.63 -8.94 16.63
C ALA A 86 -16.83 -8.00 16.45
N THR A 87 -17.28 -7.75 15.22
CA THR A 87 -18.46 -6.91 14.92
C THR A 87 -19.72 -7.74 14.77
N LEU A 88 -20.82 -7.26 15.35
CA LEU A 88 -22.13 -7.92 15.25
C LEU A 88 -22.69 -7.88 13.81
N ASP A 89 -22.47 -6.79 13.08
CA ASP A 89 -23.04 -6.60 11.74
C ASP A 89 -22.06 -7.01 10.66
N ASN A 90 -22.24 -8.22 10.13
CA ASN A 90 -21.58 -8.69 8.91
C ASN A 90 -22.61 -9.10 7.85
N ASP A 91 -23.65 -8.28 7.65
CA ASP A 91 -24.72 -8.53 6.67
C ASP A 91 -24.18 -8.84 5.27
N ARG A 92 -23.08 -8.20 4.86
CA ARG A 92 -22.44 -8.46 3.57
C ARG A 92 -21.84 -9.87 3.49
N LEU A 93 -21.31 -10.38 4.60
CA LEU A 93 -20.81 -11.76 4.68
C LEU A 93 -21.96 -12.76 4.60
N GLN A 94 -23.09 -12.47 5.24
CA GLN A 94 -24.30 -13.28 5.14
C GLN A 94 -24.93 -13.23 3.74
N GLN A 95 -24.86 -12.08 3.06
CA GLN A 95 -25.29 -11.97 1.65
C GLN A 95 -24.42 -12.81 0.73
N MET A 96 -23.10 -12.86 0.98
CA MET A 96 -22.17 -13.69 0.20
C MET A 96 -22.30 -15.18 0.56
N LEU A 97 -22.57 -15.50 1.82
CA LEU A 97 -22.70 -16.86 2.34
C LEU A 97 -24.04 -17.05 3.08
N PRO A 98 -25.19 -17.09 2.38
CA PRO A 98 -26.51 -17.18 3.02
C PRO A 98 -26.71 -18.46 3.83
N GLU A 99 -26.05 -19.53 3.44
CA GLU A 99 -26.13 -20.85 4.07
C GLU A 99 -25.20 -20.98 5.29
N ALA A 100 -24.35 -19.98 5.57
CA ALA A 100 -23.41 -20.04 6.68
C ALA A 100 -24.12 -19.74 8.02
N PRO A 101 -24.09 -20.67 8.99
CA PRO A 101 -24.71 -20.43 10.30
C PRO A 101 -23.98 -19.33 11.06
N VAL A 102 -24.71 -18.32 11.53
CA VAL A 102 -24.17 -17.22 12.33
C VAL A 102 -24.24 -17.59 13.81
N VAL A 103 -23.09 -17.67 14.46
CA VAL A 103 -22.98 -17.94 15.91
C VAL A 103 -22.50 -16.68 16.61
N ILE A 104 -23.37 -16.08 17.43
CA ILE A 104 -23.07 -14.86 18.18
C ILE A 104 -22.70 -15.23 19.61
N SER A 105 -21.51 -14.83 20.03
CA SER A 105 -21.05 -14.93 21.42
C SER A 105 -20.98 -13.54 22.03
N GLU A 106 -21.99 -13.17 22.81
CA GLU A 106 -22.02 -11.86 23.48
C GLU A 106 -21.15 -11.89 24.75
N GLY A 107 -20.13 -11.04 24.78
CA GLY A 107 -19.39 -10.75 26.01
C GLY A 107 -20.19 -9.88 26.97
N ARG A 108 -19.68 -9.68 28.20
CA ARG A 108 -20.21 -8.64 29.10
C ARG A 108 -19.76 -7.27 28.59
N SER A 109 -20.66 -6.53 27.95
CA SER A 109 -20.47 -5.12 27.61
C SER A 109 -21.28 -4.24 28.54
N PHE A 110 -20.63 -3.41 29.33
CA PHE A 110 -21.28 -2.38 30.13
C PHE A 110 -21.67 -1.18 29.25
N PRO A 111 -22.72 -0.43 29.63
CA PRO A 111 -23.12 0.77 28.88
C PRO A 111 -21.99 1.80 28.87
N VAL A 112 -21.76 2.41 27.70
CA VAL A 112 -20.77 3.48 27.50
C VAL A 112 -21.48 4.76 27.09
N GLU A 113 -21.35 5.80 27.89
CA GLU A 113 -21.85 7.14 27.53
C GLU A 113 -20.99 7.71 26.39
N ARG A 114 -21.63 8.19 25.31
CA ARG A 114 -20.94 8.80 24.17
C ARG A 114 -21.07 10.31 24.21
N ARG A 115 -19.93 11.00 24.35
CA ARG A 115 -19.80 12.46 24.32
C ARG A 115 -19.10 12.88 23.02
N TYR A 116 -19.38 14.10 22.58
CA TYR A 116 -18.86 14.66 21.33
C TYR A 116 -18.31 16.07 21.60
N LEU A 117 -17.08 16.33 21.17
CA LEU A 117 -16.41 17.62 21.35
C LEU A 117 -15.58 17.96 20.11
N PRO A 118 -16.03 18.88 19.23
CA PRO A 118 -15.24 19.27 18.07
C PRO A 118 -13.96 20.01 18.51
N LEU A 119 -12.84 19.70 17.84
CA LEU A 119 -11.58 20.42 18.07
C LEU A 119 -11.63 21.82 17.42
N PRO A 120 -11.17 22.86 18.12
CA PRO A 120 -11.13 24.22 17.60
C PRO A 120 -10.11 24.38 16.46
N ALA A 121 -10.52 24.99 15.36
CA ALA A 121 -9.69 25.16 14.16
C ALA A 121 -8.44 26.06 14.35
N HIS A 122 -8.43 26.89 15.39
CA HIS A 122 -7.33 27.81 15.69
C HIS A 122 -6.25 27.19 16.60
N GLN A 123 -6.49 26.00 17.15
CA GLN A 123 -5.51 25.27 17.95
C GLN A 123 -4.82 24.20 17.10
N ARG A 124 -3.60 23.86 17.46
CA ARG A 124 -2.94 22.68 16.89
C ARG A 124 -3.62 21.41 17.38
N PHE A 125 -3.62 20.38 16.55
CA PHE A 125 -4.23 19.09 16.86
C PHE A 125 -3.71 18.49 18.19
N ASP A 126 -2.39 18.48 18.38
CA ASP A 126 -1.73 17.91 19.56
C ASP A 126 -2.11 18.64 20.86
N GLU A 127 -2.16 19.96 20.81
CA GLU A 127 -2.61 20.80 21.93
C GLU A 127 -4.09 20.56 22.25
N ALA A 128 -4.97 20.62 21.26
CA ALA A 128 -6.41 20.51 21.46
C ALA A 128 -6.81 19.14 22.02
N VAL A 129 -6.18 18.06 21.53
CA VAL A 129 -6.36 16.70 22.07
C VAL A 129 -5.88 16.61 23.51
N ALA A 130 -4.71 17.18 23.84
CA ALA A 130 -4.18 17.15 25.20
C ALA A 130 -5.09 17.92 26.18
N VAL A 131 -5.64 19.07 25.77
CA VAL A 131 -6.61 19.84 26.57
C VAL A 131 -7.88 19.03 26.83
N ALA A 132 -8.49 18.46 25.77
CA ALA A 132 -9.69 17.64 25.92
C ALA A 132 -9.45 16.39 26.81
N THR A 133 -8.28 15.76 26.67
CA THR A 133 -7.91 14.59 27.47
C THR A 133 -7.70 14.97 28.94
N ALA A 134 -7.01 16.08 29.23
CA ALA A 134 -6.82 16.56 30.60
C ALA A 134 -8.13 16.97 31.27
N GLU A 135 -9.07 17.57 30.52
CA GLU A 135 -10.41 17.88 30.99
C GLU A 135 -11.17 16.60 31.38
N MET A 136 -11.14 15.59 30.50
CA MET A 136 -11.75 14.28 30.75
C MET A 136 -11.20 13.64 32.03
N LEU A 137 -9.87 13.68 32.23
CA LEU A 137 -9.23 13.15 33.43
C LEU A 137 -9.63 13.90 34.72
N ARG A 138 -9.93 15.19 34.64
CA ARG A 138 -10.31 16.01 35.80
C ARG A 138 -11.75 15.75 36.24
N GLN A 139 -12.64 15.52 35.28
CA GLN A 139 -14.06 15.30 35.55
C GLN A 139 -14.38 13.85 35.91
N GLU A 140 -13.64 12.89 35.34
CA GLU A 140 -14.00 11.48 35.39
C GLU A 140 -12.90 10.62 36.05
N SER A 141 -13.32 9.55 36.74
CA SER A 141 -12.42 8.56 37.34
C SER A 141 -12.04 7.43 36.37
N GLY A 142 -10.94 6.72 36.66
CA GLY A 142 -10.51 5.51 35.94
C GLY A 142 -9.38 5.75 34.92
N SER A 143 -8.80 4.69 34.37
CA SER A 143 -7.76 4.85 33.34
C SER A 143 -8.36 5.15 31.97
N LEU A 144 -7.58 5.83 31.13
CA LEU A 144 -8.01 6.38 29.85
C LEU A 144 -7.24 5.75 28.69
N LEU A 145 -7.95 5.41 27.61
CA LEU A 145 -7.38 5.01 26.33
C LEU A 145 -7.60 6.13 25.31
N LEU A 146 -6.53 6.65 24.74
CA LEU A 146 -6.52 7.73 23.75
C LEU A 146 -6.11 7.19 22.38
N PHE A 147 -7.03 7.23 21.42
CA PHE A 147 -6.77 6.83 20.04
C PHE A 147 -6.21 7.98 19.20
N LEU A 148 -5.08 7.75 18.53
CA LEU A 148 -4.37 8.71 17.69
C LEU A 148 -3.97 8.11 16.33
N PRO A 149 -3.78 8.94 15.27
CA PRO A 149 -3.50 8.43 13.93
C PRO A 149 -2.14 7.73 13.77
N GLY A 150 -1.16 8.02 14.64
CA GLY A 150 0.17 7.44 14.51
C GLY A 150 1.17 7.88 15.58
N VAL A 151 2.40 7.36 15.45
CA VAL A 151 3.48 7.53 16.43
C VAL A 151 3.88 8.98 16.63
N GLY A 152 3.94 9.77 15.55
CA GLY A 152 4.29 11.19 15.65
C GLY A 152 3.25 11.98 16.45
N GLU A 153 1.97 11.70 16.26
CA GLU A 153 0.89 12.30 17.05
C GLU A 153 0.93 11.83 18.50
N ILE A 154 1.19 10.54 18.75
CA ILE A 154 1.36 9.98 20.10
C ILE A 154 2.43 10.75 20.86
N GLN A 155 3.61 10.94 20.27
CA GLN A 155 4.72 11.64 20.93
C GLN A 155 4.39 13.11 21.22
N ARG A 156 3.86 13.84 20.23
CA ARG A 156 3.51 15.26 20.40
C ARG A 156 2.40 15.47 21.43
N VAL A 157 1.36 14.63 21.41
CA VAL A 157 0.28 14.68 22.41
C VAL A 157 0.80 14.28 23.78
N GLN A 158 1.67 13.27 23.88
CA GLN A 158 2.27 12.87 25.15
C GLN A 158 3.06 14.03 25.79
N GLU A 159 3.85 14.75 25.00
CA GLU A 159 4.59 15.94 25.45
C GLU A 159 3.64 17.05 25.93
N GLN A 160 2.59 17.36 25.15
CA GLN A 160 1.60 18.37 25.55
C GLN A 160 0.78 17.95 26.78
N LEU A 161 0.50 16.65 26.93
CA LEU A 161 -0.30 16.13 28.04
C LEU A 161 0.52 16.07 29.33
N ALA A 162 1.83 15.83 29.26
CA ALA A 162 2.73 15.77 30.40
C ALA A 162 2.72 17.06 31.26
N SER A 163 2.50 18.22 30.65
CA SER A 163 2.41 19.51 31.35
C SER A 163 1.01 19.84 31.91
N ARG A 164 0.01 18.99 31.67
CA ARG A 164 -1.42 19.25 31.96
C ARG A 164 -2.05 18.22 32.91
N ILE A 165 -1.29 17.25 33.41
CA ILE A 165 -1.76 16.14 34.25
C ILE A 165 -1.20 16.20 35.67
N GLY A 166 -1.90 15.57 36.61
CA GLY A 166 -1.44 15.39 37.99
C GLY A 166 -0.34 14.34 38.12
N SER A 167 0.33 14.31 39.28
CA SER A 167 1.40 13.33 39.59
C SER A 167 0.91 11.89 39.73
N ASP A 168 -0.40 11.68 39.80
CA ASP A 168 -1.08 10.38 39.87
C ASP A 168 -1.34 9.76 38.48
N VAL A 169 -1.01 10.47 37.39
CA VAL A 169 -1.28 10.04 36.00
C VAL A 169 -0.02 9.52 35.32
N LEU A 170 -0.06 8.26 34.90
CA LEU A 170 1.00 7.62 34.14
C LEU A 170 0.72 7.67 32.63
N LEU A 171 1.64 8.25 31.85
CA LEU A 171 1.55 8.23 30.39
C LEU A 171 2.22 6.98 29.82
N CYS A 172 1.45 6.19 29.05
CA CYS A 172 1.87 4.94 28.45
C CYS A 172 1.66 4.98 26.92
N PRO A 173 2.65 5.35 26.11
CA PRO A 173 2.54 5.20 24.67
C PRO A 173 2.43 3.72 24.30
N LEU A 174 1.70 3.40 23.22
CA LEU A 174 1.52 2.05 22.72
C LEU A 174 1.56 2.02 21.19
N TYR A 175 2.66 1.49 20.64
CA TYR A 175 2.85 1.23 19.22
C TYR A 175 3.90 0.11 19.03
N GLY A 176 3.86 -0.59 17.89
CA GLY A 176 4.60 -1.85 17.69
C GLY A 176 6.13 -1.77 17.82
N ALA A 177 6.73 -0.58 17.66
CA ALA A 177 8.17 -0.38 17.80
C ALA A 177 8.67 -0.21 19.26
N LEU A 178 7.78 -0.24 20.26
CA LEU A 178 8.13 -0.12 21.67
C LEU A 178 8.79 -1.38 22.23
N SER A 179 9.55 -1.21 23.33
CA SER A 179 10.09 -2.34 24.10
C SER A 179 8.95 -3.20 24.67
N LEU A 180 9.20 -4.50 24.85
CA LEU A 180 8.23 -5.43 25.45
C LEU A 180 7.75 -4.97 26.84
N ASN A 181 8.63 -4.33 27.61
CA ASN A 181 8.30 -3.82 28.94
C ASN A 181 7.35 -2.61 28.86
N ASP A 182 7.57 -1.70 27.92
CA ASP A 182 6.69 -0.53 27.74
C ASP A 182 5.31 -0.95 27.21
N GLN A 183 5.27 -1.90 26.28
CA GLN A 183 4.00 -2.49 25.82
C GLN A 183 3.23 -3.12 26.99
N ARG A 184 3.92 -3.91 27.84
CA ARG A 184 3.31 -4.48 29.04
C ARG A 184 2.78 -3.42 30.00
N LYS A 185 3.53 -2.34 30.22
CA LYS A 185 3.12 -1.22 31.08
C LYS A 185 1.86 -0.52 30.55
N ALA A 186 1.69 -0.44 29.23
CA ALA A 186 0.46 0.07 28.63
C ALA A 186 -0.72 -0.91 28.79
N ILE A 187 -0.48 -2.21 28.64
CA ILE A 187 -1.52 -3.26 28.70
C ILE A 187 -2.03 -3.47 30.13
N LEU A 188 -1.13 -3.68 31.09
CA LEU A 188 -1.45 -4.06 32.46
C LEU A 188 -2.15 -2.93 33.24
N PRO A 189 -2.97 -3.25 34.26
CA PRO A 189 -3.62 -2.24 35.09
C PRO A 189 -2.63 -1.23 35.69
N ALA A 190 -3.10 -0.01 35.95
CA ALA A 190 -2.28 1.00 36.61
C ALA A 190 -1.91 0.54 38.05
N PRO A 191 -0.72 0.92 38.56
CA PRO A 191 -0.37 0.68 39.96
C PRO A 191 -1.39 1.28 40.92
N GLN A 192 -1.50 0.70 42.12
CA GLN A 192 -2.42 1.18 43.14
C GLN A 192 -2.17 2.66 43.49
N GLY A 193 -3.23 3.46 43.51
CA GLY A 193 -3.15 4.91 43.78
C GLY A 193 -2.81 5.76 42.55
N MET A 194 -2.62 5.15 41.38
CA MET A 194 -2.40 5.84 40.11
C MET A 194 -3.46 5.47 39.08
N ARG A 195 -3.56 6.29 38.04
CA ARG A 195 -4.30 5.99 36.80
C ARG A 195 -3.38 6.10 35.59
N LYS A 196 -3.68 5.41 34.50
CA LYS A 196 -2.89 5.50 33.26
C LYS A 196 -3.66 6.17 32.13
N VAL A 197 -2.92 6.84 31.25
CA VAL A 197 -3.37 7.24 29.91
C VAL A 197 -2.57 6.44 28.90
N VAL A 198 -3.25 5.55 28.19
CA VAL A 198 -2.64 4.79 27.10
C VAL A 198 -2.84 5.53 25.80
N LEU A 199 -1.76 5.97 25.15
CA LEU A 199 -1.80 6.64 23.86
C LEU A 199 -1.51 5.63 22.76
N ALA A 200 -2.53 5.23 22.00
CA ALA A 200 -2.45 4.12 21.05
C ALA A 200 -2.94 4.50 19.66
N THR A 201 -2.51 3.74 18.66
CA THR A 201 -3.15 3.73 17.34
C THR A 201 -4.39 2.82 17.35
N ASN A 202 -4.95 2.56 16.18
CA ASN A 202 -6.00 1.55 15.98
C ASN A 202 -5.59 0.12 16.38
N ILE A 203 -4.33 -0.16 16.71
CA ILE A 203 -3.91 -1.47 17.28
C ILE A 203 -4.66 -1.83 18.58
N ALA A 204 -5.13 -0.83 19.32
CA ALA A 204 -5.93 -1.02 20.53
C ALA A 204 -7.43 -1.22 20.23
N GLU A 205 -7.87 -1.02 18.99
CA GLU A 205 -9.27 -1.13 18.55
C GLU A 205 -9.71 -2.59 18.40
N THR A 206 -8.79 -3.49 18.00
CA THR A 206 -9.05 -4.89 17.65
C THR A 206 -8.10 -5.82 18.43
N SER A 207 -6.81 -5.78 18.09
CA SER A 207 -5.82 -6.83 18.38
C SER A 207 -5.33 -6.92 19.83
N LEU A 208 -5.66 -5.94 20.70
CA LEU A 208 -5.13 -5.89 22.06
C LEU A 208 -6.17 -5.53 23.11
N THR A 209 -6.26 -6.34 24.16
CA THR A 209 -7.10 -6.03 25.32
C THR A 209 -6.27 -5.26 26.35
N ILE A 210 -6.55 -3.96 26.50
CA ILE A 210 -5.92 -3.12 27.50
C ILE A 210 -6.77 -3.17 28.78
N GLU A 211 -6.16 -3.56 29.89
CA GLU A 211 -6.86 -3.75 31.15
C GLU A 211 -7.02 -2.43 31.92
N GLY A 212 -8.10 -2.34 32.71
CA GLY A 212 -8.36 -1.23 33.62
C GLY A 212 -8.85 0.07 32.95
N ILE A 213 -9.31 -0.01 31.69
CA ILE A 213 -9.83 1.14 30.94
C ILE A 213 -11.33 1.32 31.22
N ARG A 214 -11.69 2.54 31.63
CA ARG A 214 -13.08 3.02 31.77
C ARG A 214 -13.37 4.22 30.87
N LEU A 215 -12.33 4.98 30.51
CA LEU A 215 -12.46 6.19 29.71
C LEU A 215 -11.82 5.98 28.34
N VAL A 216 -12.46 6.45 27.29
CA VAL A 216 -11.91 6.52 25.94
C VAL A 216 -11.96 7.96 25.46
N VAL A 217 -10.86 8.42 24.87
CA VAL A 217 -10.85 9.62 24.04
C VAL A 217 -10.46 9.19 22.64
N ASP A 218 -11.29 9.51 21.66
CA ASP A 218 -11.11 9.11 20.28
C ASP A 218 -10.98 10.34 19.40
N CYS A 219 -9.82 10.52 18.76
CA CYS A 219 -9.62 11.62 17.82
C CYS A 219 -10.51 11.50 16.55
N ALA A 220 -11.15 10.35 16.36
CA ALA A 220 -11.97 10.00 15.21
C ALA A 220 -11.23 10.19 13.88
N GLN A 221 -9.92 9.96 13.91
CA GLN A 221 -9.04 9.94 12.76
C GLN A 221 -8.18 8.68 12.80
N GLU A 222 -7.80 8.22 11.62
CA GLU A 222 -6.91 7.09 11.41
C GLU A 222 -5.94 7.40 10.28
N ARG A 223 -4.87 6.61 10.21
CA ARG A 223 -3.89 6.67 9.13
C ARG A 223 -3.97 5.39 8.31
N VAL A 224 -4.38 5.53 7.05
CA VAL A 224 -4.56 4.40 6.13
C VAL A 224 -3.61 4.52 4.94
N ALA A 225 -3.19 3.38 4.43
CA ALA A 225 -2.45 3.26 3.19
C ALA A 225 -3.43 3.36 2.01
N ARG A 226 -3.17 4.27 1.07
CA ARG A 226 -3.96 4.45 -0.16
C ARG A 226 -3.05 4.45 -1.38
N PHE A 227 -3.34 3.57 -2.31
CA PHE A 227 -2.70 3.45 -3.61
C PHE A 227 -3.19 4.56 -4.54
N ASP A 228 -2.27 5.22 -5.24
CA ASP A 228 -2.59 6.10 -6.37
C ASP A 228 -2.18 5.39 -7.68
N PRO A 229 -3.14 4.98 -8.52
CA PRO A 229 -2.88 4.20 -9.74
C PRO A 229 -2.17 5.00 -10.83
N ARG A 230 -2.11 6.34 -10.73
CA ARG A 230 -1.36 7.20 -11.66
C ARG A 230 0.12 7.20 -11.32
N THR A 231 0.44 7.21 -10.03
CA THR A 231 1.82 7.28 -9.54
C THR A 231 2.43 5.90 -9.32
N GLY A 232 1.60 4.86 -9.10
CA GLY A 232 2.07 3.54 -8.69
C GLY A 232 2.70 3.52 -7.31
N LEU A 233 2.31 4.47 -6.45
CA LEU A 233 2.77 4.62 -5.07
C LEU A 233 1.62 4.45 -4.09
N THR A 234 1.95 3.86 -2.94
CA THR A 234 1.07 3.82 -1.77
C THR A 234 1.46 4.94 -0.82
N ARG A 235 0.49 5.79 -0.46
CA ARG A 235 0.67 6.91 0.47
C ARG A 235 -0.12 6.71 1.75
N LEU A 236 0.41 7.24 2.85
CA LEU A 236 -0.32 7.29 4.11
C LEU A 236 -1.16 8.57 4.15
N ILE A 237 -2.48 8.42 4.20
CA ILE A 237 -3.41 9.55 4.38
C ILE A 237 -4.02 9.49 5.77
N THR A 238 -4.34 10.66 6.33
CA THR A 238 -5.15 10.73 7.54
C THR A 238 -6.59 10.99 7.14
N GLN A 239 -7.51 10.15 7.58
CA GLN A 239 -8.94 10.25 7.25
C GLN A 239 -9.81 10.07 8.49
N ARG A 240 -11.12 10.35 8.34
CA ARG A 240 -12.12 10.07 9.37
C ARG A 240 -12.36 8.56 9.45
N ILE A 241 -12.51 8.07 10.67
CA ILE A 241 -12.91 6.68 10.91
C ILE A 241 -14.41 6.48 10.66
N SER A 242 -14.81 5.23 10.48
CA SER A 242 -16.21 4.84 10.32
C SER A 242 -17.00 4.88 11.63
N GLN A 243 -18.33 4.81 11.52
CA GLN A 243 -19.24 4.68 12.66
C GLN A 243 -19.04 3.36 13.40
N ALA A 244 -18.77 2.28 12.67
CA ALA A 244 -18.42 0.98 13.23
C ALA A 244 -17.15 1.07 14.08
N SER A 245 -16.07 1.68 13.56
CA SER A 245 -14.83 1.89 14.31
C SER A 245 -15.02 2.81 15.52
N MET A 246 -15.77 3.92 15.39
CA MET A 246 -16.12 4.76 16.56
C MET A 246 -16.83 3.96 17.64
N THR A 247 -17.75 3.07 17.25
CA THR A 247 -18.49 2.21 18.17
C THR A 247 -17.59 1.17 18.84
N GLN A 248 -16.69 0.53 18.10
CA GLN A 248 -15.71 -0.40 18.66
C GLN A 248 -14.75 0.28 19.64
N ARG A 249 -14.20 1.44 19.26
CA ARG A 249 -13.34 2.26 20.13
C ARG A 249 -14.06 2.65 21.41
N ALA A 250 -15.31 3.10 21.31
CA ALA A 250 -16.14 3.39 22.48
C ALA A 250 -16.34 2.13 23.34
N GLY A 251 -16.58 0.97 22.74
CA GLY A 251 -16.73 -0.31 23.44
C GLY A 251 -15.52 -0.72 24.28
N ARG A 252 -14.32 -0.19 24.00
CA ARG A 252 -13.13 -0.40 24.84
C ARG A 252 -13.26 0.21 26.24
N ALA A 253 -14.12 1.22 26.42
CA ALA A 253 -14.47 1.78 27.72
C ALA A 253 -15.42 0.90 28.56
N GLY A 254 -16.16 -0.03 27.92
CA GLY A 254 -17.25 -0.78 28.54
C GLY A 254 -16.92 -2.23 28.90
N ARG A 255 -15.63 -2.62 28.94
CA ARG A 255 -15.22 -4.01 29.18
C ARG A 255 -15.22 -4.42 30.65
N LEU A 256 -14.95 -3.48 31.56
CA LEU A 256 -14.80 -3.76 32.99
C LEU A 256 -16.02 -3.31 33.81
N GLU A 257 -16.52 -2.11 33.49
CA GLU A 257 -17.58 -1.40 34.21
C GLU A 257 -18.20 -0.34 33.29
N PRO A 258 -19.29 0.36 33.68
CA PRO A 258 -19.85 1.46 32.90
C PRO A 258 -18.82 2.55 32.60
N GLY A 259 -18.64 2.84 31.32
CA GLY A 259 -17.57 3.68 30.81
C GLY A 259 -18.06 4.93 30.09
N ILE A 260 -17.10 5.74 29.63
CA ILE A 260 -17.38 6.97 28.85
C ILE A 260 -16.43 7.05 27.67
N SER A 261 -16.96 7.37 26.49
CA SER A 261 -16.21 7.63 25.27
C SER A 261 -16.43 9.07 24.81
N LEU A 262 -15.35 9.82 24.67
CA LEU A 262 -15.35 11.18 24.12
C LEU A 262 -14.78 11.17 22.70
N HIS A 263 -15.62 11.44 21.71
CA HIS A 263 -15.19 11.58 20.32
C HIS A 263 -14.87 13.05 20.02
N LEU A 264 -13.68 13.32 19.48
CA LEU A 264 -13.17 14.68 19.24
C LEU A 264 -13.69 15.29 17.92
N ILE A 265 -15.00 15.16 17.70
CA ILE A 265 -15.76 15.65 16.56
C ILE A 265 -17.14 16.11 16.98
N ALA A 266 -17.78 16.92 16.15
CA ALA A 266 -19.19 17.25 16.33
C ALA A 266 -20.07 16.02 16.08
N LYS A 267 -21.19 15.92 16.81
CA LYS A 267 -22.09 14.77 16.72
C LYS A 267 -22.64 14.58 15.31
N GLU A 268 -22.99 15.66 14.63
CA GLU A 268 -23.52 15.64 13.26
C GLU A 268 -22.46 15.20 12.24
N GLN A 269 -21.17 15.34 12.56
CA GLN A 269 -20.08 14.78 11.74
C GLN A 269 -19.96 13.28 11.96
N ALA A 270 -20.13 12.82 13.20
CA ALA A 270 -20.11 11.40 13.54
C ALA A 270 -21.26 10.64 12.84
N GLU A 271 -22.46 11.19 12.87
CA GLU A 271 -23.67 10.63 12.24
C GLU A 271 -23.58 10.56 10.70
N ARG A 272 -22.76 11.43 10.08
CA ARG A 272 -22.52 11.45 8.62
C ARG A 272 -21.26 10.69 8.20
N ALA A 273 -20.48 10.16 9.13
CA ALA A 273 -19.33 9.34 8.79
C ALA A 273 -19.78 8.07 8.05
N ALA A 274 -18.89 7.47 7.27
CA ALA A 274 -19.18 6.18 6.63
C ALA A 274 -19.59 5.14 7.69
N ALA A 275 -20.62 4.35 7.39
CA ALA A 275 -21.12 3.36 8.34
C ALA A 275 -20.03 2.31 8.68
N GLN A 276 -19.33 1.84 7.65
CA GLN A 276 -18.26 0.84 7.72
C GLN A 276 -16.94 1.40 7.18
N SER A 277 -15.83 0.81 7.61
CA SER A 277 -14.50 1.16 7.10
C SER A 277 -14.31 0.62 5.68
N GLU A 278 -13.52 1.32 4.88
CA GLU A 278 -13.20 0.91 3.51
C GLU A 278 -12.24 -0.30 3.53
N PRO A 279 -12.61 -1.46 2.94
CA PRO A 279 -11.75 -2.65 2.88
C PRO A 279 -10.42 -2.36 2.19
N GLU A 280 -9.36 -3.05 2.61
CA GLU A 280 -8.01 -2.84 2.06
C GLU A 280 -7.95 -3.09 0.53
N ILE A 281 -8.71 -4.08 0.03
CA ILE A 281 -8.78 -4.42 -1.40
C ILE A 281 -9.20 -3.26 -2.31
N LEU A 282 -9.96 -2.29 -1.78
CA LEU A 282 -10.42 -1.13 -2.56
C LEU A 282 -9.37 -0.03 -2.68
N GLN A 283 -8.37 -0.02 -1.79
CA GLN A 283 -7.43 1.09 -1.64
C GLN A 283 -5.96 0.69 -1.71
N SER A 284 -5.63 -0.59 -1.91
CA SER A 284 -4.26 -1.09 -2.00
C SER A 284 -3.76 -1.33 -3.44
N ASP A 285 -2.44 -1.50 -3.56
CA ASP A 285 -1.79 -1.99 -4.79
C ASP A 285 -2.19 -3.46 -5.00
N LEU A 286 -2.73 -3.77 -6.18
CA LEU A 286 -3.24 -5.10 -6.51
C LEU A 286 -2.26 -5.95 -7.32
N SER A 287 -1.02 -5.52 -7.53
CA SER A 287 -0.03 -6.30 -8.28
C SER A 287 0.30 -7.63 -7.62
N GLY A 288 0.40 -7.66 -6.29
CA GLY A 288 0.54 -8.89 -5.52
C GLY A 288 -0.70 -9.79 -5.66
N LEU A 289 -1.90 -9.23 -5.46
CA LEU A 289 -3.16 -9.95 -5.61
C LEU A 289 -3.28 -10.58 -7.02
N LEU A 290 -3.04 -9.80 -8.07
CA LEU A 290 -3.15 -10.28 -9.44
C LEU A 290 -2.15 -11.40 -9.74
N MET A 291 -0.93 -11.33 -9.19
CA MET A 291 0.05 -12.42 -9.31
C MET A 291 -0.46 -13.70 -8.64
N GLU A 292 -1.05 -13.60 -7.44
CA GLU A 292 -1.62 -14.74 -6.72
C GLU A 292 -2.78 -15.39 -7.50
N LEU A 293 -3.68 -14.58 -8.04
CA LEU A 293 -4.81 -15.07 -8.85
C LEU A 293 -4.35 -15.75 -10.14
N LEU A 294 -3.39 -15.16 -10.84
CA LEU A 294 -2.83 -15.77 -12.05
C LEU A 294 -2.06 -17.05 -11.75
N GLN A 295 -1.39 -17.12 -10.59
CA GLN A 295 -0.74 -18.35 -10.11
C GLN A 295 -1.77 -19.44 -9.80
N TRP A 296 -2.91 -19.05 -9.21
CA TRP A 296 -4.03 -19.94 -8.92
C TRP A 296 -4.71 -20.49 -10.18
N GLY A 297 -4.55 -19.80 -11.32
CA GLY A 297 -5.20 -20.15 -12.58
C GLY A 297 -6.47 -19.33 -12.87
N CYS A 298 -6.77 -18.35 -12.01
CA CYS A 298 -7.86 -17.40 -12.20
C CYS A 298 -7.44 -16.32 -13.23
N SER A 299 -8.13 -16.29 -14.38
CA SER A 299 -7.81 -15.34 -15.47
C SER A 299 -8.50 -13.98 -15.29
N ASP A 300 -9.63 -13.96 -14.62
CA ASP A 300 -10.40 -12.74 -14.33
C ASP A 300 -10.76 -12.75 -12.83
N PRO A 301 -10.32 -11.76 -12.04
CA PRO A 301 -10.66 -11.67 -10.61
C PRO A 301 -12.16 -11.78 -10.30
N ALA A 302 -13.04 -11.41 -11.24
CA ALA A 302 -14.49 -11.55 -11.08
C ALA A 302 -14.99 -13.01 -10.99
N GLN A 303 -14.15 -13.98 -11.36
CA GLN A 303 -14.44 -15.42 -11.21
C GLN A 303 -14.45 -15.85 -9.74
N MET A 304 -13.71 -15.15 -8.88
CA MET A 304 -13.61 -15.47 -7.46
C MET A 304 -14.75 -14.81 -6.66
N SER A 305 -15.07 -15.40 -5.51
CA SER A 305 -16.08 -14.87 -4.59
C SER A 305 -15.48 -13.83 -3.66
N TRP A 306 -15.80 -12.55 -3.90
CA TRP A 306 -15.36 -11.42 -3.07
C TRP A 306 -16.54 -10.77 -2.34
N LEU A 307 -16.28 -10.29 -1.12
CA LEU A 307 -17.18 -9.34 -0.45
C LEU A 307 -17.22 -7.98 -1.16
N ASP A 308 -16.05 -7.56 -1.64
CA ASP A 308 -15.82 -6.32 -2.37
C ASP A 308 -14.94 -6.63 -3.58
N GLN A 309 -15.47 -6.39 -4.78
CA GLN A 309 -14.72 -6.67 -6.00
C GLN A 309 -13.49 -5.76 -6.10
N PRO A 310 -12.32 -6.29 -6.54
CA PRO A 310 -11.13 -5.47 -6.72
C PRO A 310 -11.39 -4.36 -7.75
N PRO A 311 -11.01 -3.08 -7.49
CA PRO A 311 -11.31 -1.99 -8.41
C PRO A 311 -10.63 -2.15 -9.78
N ALA A 312 -11.38 -1.99 -10.86
CA ALA A 312 -10.89 -2.12 -12.23
C ALA A 312 -9.69 -1.20 -12.52
N VAL A 313 -9.70 0.03 -12.00
CA VAL A 313 -8.60 1.00 -12.16
C VAL A 313 -7.29 0.47 -11.56
N ASN A 314 -7.36 -0.14 -10.36
CA ASN A 314 -6.20 -0.69 -9.67
C ASN A 314 -5.73 -1.99 -10.32
N LEU A 315 -6.66 -2.83 -10.80
CA LEU A 315 -6.34 -4.04 -11.58
C LEU A 315 -5.61 -3.70 -12.88
N LEU A 316 -6.04 -2.64 -13.59
CA LEU A 316 -5.35 -2.17 -14.79
C LEU A 316 -3.94 -1.66 -14.48
N ALA A 317 -3.76 -0.93 -13.37
CA ALA A 317 -2.44 -0.49 -12.91
C ALA A 317 -1.54 -1.68 -12.55
N ALA A 318 -2.07 -2.68 -11.82
CA ALA A 318 -1.39 -3.92 -11.50
C ALA A 318 -0.95 -4.68 -12.77
N LYS A 319 -1.85 -4.83 -13.75
CA LYS A 319 -1.54 -5.46 -15.04
C LYS A 319 -0.43 -4.72 -15.80
N ARG A 320 -0.46 -3.39 -15.84
CA ARG A 320 0.62 -2.58 -16.45
C ARG A 320 1.97 -2.82 -15.74
N LEU A 321 1.98 -2.85 -14.41
CA LEU A 321 3.17 -3.15 -13.62
C LEU A 321 3.70 -4.56 -13.94
N LEU A 322 2.85 -5.58 -13.90
CA LEU A 322 3.27 -6.96 -14.19
C LEU A 322 3.79 -7.13 -15.63
N LYS A 323 3.24 -6.39 -16.61
CA LYS A 323 3.80 -6.32 -17.98
C LYS A 323 5.19 -5.68 -17.99
N MET A 324 5.37 -4.54 -17.32
CA MET A 324 6.67 -3.87 -17.22
C MET A 324 7.74 -4.78 -16.59
N LEU A 325 7.36 -5.58 -15.59
CA LEU A 325 8.25 -6.54 -14.94
C LEU A 325 8.52 -7.81 -15.77
N GLY A 326 7.90 -7.95 -16.94
CA GLY A 326 8.00 -9.15 -17.78
C GLY A 326 7.33 -10.38 -17.17
N ALA A 327 6.42 -10.19 -16.22
CA ALA A 327 5.74 -11.27 -15.51
C ALA A 327 4.57 -11.88 -16.31
N LEU A 328 4.07 -11.18 -17.33
CA LEU A 328 2.94 -11.63 -18.15
C LEU A 328 3.36 -12.02 -19.56
N ASP A 329 2.76 -13.09 -20.07
CA ASP A 329 2.74 -13.49 -21.47
C ASP A 329 1.27 -13.54 -21.93
N GLY A 330 0.86 -12.50 -22.66
CA GLY A 330 -0.56 -12.23 -22.91
C GLY A 330 -1.33 -11.98 -21.61
N GLU A 331 -2.25 -12.89 -21.28
CA GLU A 331 -3.12 -12.85 -20.09
C GLU A 331 -2.70 -13.85 -19.01
N ARG A 332 -1.58 -14.56 -19.18
CA ARG A 332 -1.07 -15.56 -18.23
C ARG A 332 0.30 -15.15 -17.69
N LEU A 333 0.76 -15.85 -16.66
CA LEU A 333 2.14 -15.71 -16.19
C LEU A 333 3.13 -16.20 -17.25
N SER A 334 4.16 -15.39 -17.52
CA SER A 334 5.33 -15.80 -18.29
C SER A 334 6.17 -16.82 -17.50
N ALA A 335 7.19 -17.43 -18.13
CA ALA A 335 8.14 -18.29 -17.43
C ALA A 335 8.86 -17.56 -16.27
N GLN A 336 9.11 -16.25 -16.41
CA GLN A 336 9.66 -15.43 -15.33
C GLN A 336 8.57 -15.12 -14.28
N GLY A 337 7.35 -14.82 -14.72
CA GLY A 337 6.20 -14.61 -13.84
C GLY A 337 5.91 -15.80 -12.92
N GLN A 338 6.02 -17.03 -13.42
CA GLN A 338 5.86 -18.25 -12.61
C GLN A 338 6.92 -18.36 -11.51
N LYS A 339 8.18 -18.04 -11.81
CA LYS A 339 9.25 -18.00 -10.80
C LYS A 339 9.01 -16.89 -9.78
N MET A 340 8.55 -15.72 -10.23
CA MET A 340 8.21 -14.59 -9.34
C MET A 340 7.09 -14.98 -8.37
N ALA A 341 6.01 -15.57 -8.89
CA ALA A 341 4.89 -16.03 -8.11
C ALA A 341 5.31 -17.09 -7.08
N ALA A 342 6.19 -18.02 -7.45
CA ALA A 342 6.71 -19.05 -6.53
C ALA A 342 7.50 -18.48 -5.33
N LEU A 343 8.13 -17.31 -5.47
CA LEU A 343 8.84 -16.66 -4.36
C LEU A 343 7.89 -16.14 -3.27
N GLY A 344 6.67 -15.73 -3.66
CA GLY A 344 5.69 -15.12 -2.76
C GLY A 344 6.16 -13.83 -2.10
N ASN A 345 6.81 -13.00 -2.89
CA ASN A 345 7.32 -11.69 -2.52
C ASN A 345 6.50 -10.59 -3.22
N ASP A 346 6.72 -9.33 -2.81
CA ASP A 346 6.28 -8.18 -3.61
C ASP A 346 6.72 -8.37 -5.09
N PRO A 347 5.85 -8.13 -6.09
CA PRO A 347 6.16 -8.41 -7.48
C PRO A 347 7.42 -7.72 -7.99
N ARG A 348 7.73 -6.48 -7.57
CA ARG A 348 8.96 -5.78 -8.01
C ARG A 348 10.19 -6.45 -7.42
N LEU A 349 10.15 -6.78 -6.13
CA LEU A 349 11.26 -7.49 -5.48
C LEU A 349 11.44 -8.91 -6.04
N ALA A 350 10.33 -9.59 -6.36
CA ALA A 350 10.37 -10.90 -7.00
C ALA A 350 10.99 -10.82 -8.41
N ALA A 351 10.63 -9.81 -9.21
CA ALA A 351 11.24 -9.57 -10.51
C ALA A 351 12.75 -9.32 -10.41
N MET A 352 13.17 -8.51 -9.43
CA MET A 352 14.60 -8.25 -9.17
C MET A 352 15.38 -9.51 -8.81
N LEU A 353 14.80 -10.39 -7.98
CA LEU A 353 15.40 -11.67 -7.61
C LEU A 353 15.51 -12.63 -8.81
N VAL A 354 14.46 -12.70 -9.63
CA VAL A 354 14.35 -13.63 -10.77
C VAL A 354 15.12 -13.14 -12.01
N SER A 355 15.46 -11.85 -12.08
CA SER A 355 16.24 -11.28 -13.18
C SER A 355 17.75 -11.54 -13.05
N ALA A 356 18.23 -11.84 -11.85
CA ALA A 356 19.61 -12.18 -11.56
C ALA A 356 20.13 -13.33 -12.44
N LYS A 357 21.31 -13.16 -13.03
CA LYS A 357 21.92 -14.07 -14.01
C LYS A 357 22.90 -15.06 -13.41
N ASN A 358 23.41 -14.77 -12.23
CA ASN A 358 24.37 -15.59 -11.50
C ASN A 358 24.12 -15.48 -9.99
N ASP A 359 24.86 -16.25 -9.21
CA ASP A 359 24.65 -16.36 -7.77
C ASP A 359 25.00 -15.06 -7.03
N ASP A 360 25.96 -14.28 -7.53
CA ASP A 360 26.40 -12.99 -6.95
C ASP A 360 25.34 -11.90 -7.15
N GLU A 361 24.76 -11.82 -8.35
CA GLU A 361 23.62 -10.96 -8.65
C GLU A 361 22.41 -11.36 -7.78
N ALA A 362 22.17 -12.66 -7.58
CA ALA A 362 21.09 -13.15 -6.73
C ALA A 362 21.33 -12.79 -5.26
N ALA A 363 22.55 -12.93 -4.74
CA ALA A 363 22.92 -12.54 -3.38
C ALA A 363 22.74 -11.02 -3.17
N THR A 364 23.14 -10.22 -4.17
CA THR A 364 22.93 -8.78 -4.21
C THR A 364 21.43 -8.43 -4.19
N ALA A 365 20.64 -9.02 -5.08
CA ALA A 365 19.19 -8.83 -5.16
C ALA A 365 18.48 -9.20 -3.84
N ALA A 366 18.86 -10.31 -3.22
CA ALA A 366 18.29 -10.77 -1.96
C ALA A 366 18.55 -9.79 -0.81
N LYS A 367 19.75 -9.21 -0.75
CA LYS A 367 20.09 -8.18 0.23
C LYS A 367 19.30 -6.89 0.00
N ILE A 368 19.18 -6.42 -1.25
CA ILE A 368 18.37 -5.25 -1.58
C ILE A 368 16.91 -5.50 -1.21
N ALA A 369 16.35 -6.66 -1.55
CA ALA A 369 14.97 -7.01 -1.23
C ALA A 369 14.71 -7.02 0.28
N ALA A 370 15.63 -7.58 1.07
CA ALA A 370 15.53 -7.55 2.53
C ALA A 370 15.55 -6.12 3.11
N ILE A 371 16.37 -5.23 2.55
CA ILE A 371 16.44 -3.81 2.95
C ILE A 371 15.15 -3.08 2.57
N LEU A 372 14.61 -3.31 1.38
CA LEU A 372 13.38 -2.62 0.94
C LEU A 372 12.13 -3.12 1.67
N GLU A 373 12.11 -4.40 2.10
CA GLU A 373 11.04 -4.93 2.95
C GLU A 373 11.11 -4.41 4.40
N GLU A 374 12.31 -4.17 4.93
CA GLU A 374 12.51 -3.60 6.26
C GLU A 374 13.54 -2.45 6.20
N PRO A 375 13.10 -1.25 5.74
CA PRO A 375 13.99 -0.11 5.54
C PRO A 375 14.70 0.32 6.83
N PRO A 376 15.92 0.88 6.74
CA PRO A 376 16.59 1.44 7.90
C PRO A 376 15.74 2.53 8.53
N ARG A 377 15.66 2.53 9.86
CA ARG A 377 14.92 3.56 10.63
C ARG A 377 15.70 4.88 10.75
N MET A 378 16.97 4.89 10.35
CA MET A 378 17.82 6.08 10.34
C MET A 378 17.52 6.90 9.07
N GLY A 379 17.50 8.22 9.15
CA GLY A 379 17.20 9.13 8.04
C GLY A 379 18.31 9.25 6.98
N ASN A 380 18.96 8.15 6.60
CA ASN A 380 19.90 8.15 5.48
C ASN A 380 19.20 7.61 4.23
N SER A 381 19.25 8.39 3.15
CA SER A 381 18.59 8.08 1.88
C SER A 381 19.43 7.19 0.94
N ASP A 382 20.72 6.99 1.21
CA ASP A 382 21.59 6.19 0.35
C ASP A 382 21.42 4.70 0.61
N LEU A 383 20.83 4.01 -0.38
CA LEU A 383 20.68 2.57 -0.40
C LEU A 383 22.03 1.85 -0.36
N GLY A 384 23.09 2.43 -0.94
CA GLY A 384 24.45 1.89 -0.86
C GLY A 384 24.98 1.83 0.57
N VAL A 385 24.62 2.82 1.41
CA VAL A 385 24.95 2.82 2.85
C VAL A 385 24.19 1.71 3.58
N ALA A 386 22.90 1.52 3.30
CA ALA A 386 22.15 0.40 3.86
C ALA A 386 22.71 -0.95 3.40
N PHE A 387 23.09 -1.06 2.13
CA PHE A 387 23.65 -2.27 1.53
C PHE A 387 25.02 -2.63 2.10
N SER A 388 25.88 -1.67 2.44
CA SER A 388 27.19 -1.97 3.04
C SER A 388 27.08 -2.48 4.49
N ARG A 389 25.98 -2.20 5.19
CA ARG A 389 25.76 -2.68 6.56
C ARG A 389 25.47 -4.18 6.57
N ASN A 390 25.95 -4.85 7.61
CA ASN A 390 25.69 -6.27 7.85
C ASN A 390 24.75 -6.46 9.05
N GLN A 391 23.47 -6.13 8.85
CA GLN A 391 22.44 -6.29 9.89
C GLN A 391 21.92 -7.74 9.92
N PRO A 392 21.88 -8.41 11.08
CA PRO A 392 21.51 -9.82 11.18
C PRO A 392 20.12 -10.15 10.63
N ALA A 393 19.12 -9.28 10.87
CA ALA A 393 17.76 -9.46 10.38
C ALA A 393 17.68 -9.47 8.84
N TRP A 394 18.39 -8.54 8.19
CA TRP A 394 18.48 -8.50 6.73
C TRP A 394 19.20 -9.73 6.19
N GLN A 395 20.30 -10.15 6.81
CA GLN A 395 21.02 -11.35 6.40
C GLN A 395 20.17 -12.61 6.49
N GLN A 396 19.39 -12.77 7.57
CA GLN A 396 18.45 -13.87 7.74
C GLN A 396 17.39 -13.86 6.62
N ARG A 397 16.84 -12.68 6.30
CA ARG A 397 15.85 -12.55 5.23
C ARG A 397 16.46 -12.85 3.86
N SER A 398 17.67 -12.37 3.56
CA SER A 398 18.37 -12.67 2.31
C SER A 398 18.58 -14.16 2.12
N GLN A 399 19.04 -14.88 3.15
CA GLN A 399 19.23 -16.33 3.10
C GLN A 399 17.92 -17.07 2.84
N GLN A 400 16.82 -16.60 3.42
CA GLN A 400 15.50 -17.17 3.17
C GLN A 400 15.07 -16.98 1.71
N LEU A 401 15.28 -15.80 1.14
CA LEU A 401 14.96 -15.49 -0.25
C LEU A 401 15.79 -16.33 -1.22
N LEU A 402 17.10 -16.41 -0.99
CA LEU A 402 18.01 -17.26 -1.77
C LEU A 402 17.62 -18.74 -1.71
N LYS A 403 17.19 -19.22 -0.53
CA LYS A 403 16.68 -20.59 -0.38
C LYS A 403 15.42 -20.82 -1.22
N ARG A 404 14.52 -19.84 -1.32
CA ARG A 404 13.33 -19.93 -2.20
C ARG A 404 13.70 -19.86 -3.68
N LEU A 405 14.72 -19.08 -4.03
CA LEU A 405 15.26 -18.97 -5.38
C LEU A 405 16.13 -20.19 -5.78
N ASN A 406 16.41 -21.08 -4.84
CA ASN A 406 17.31 -22.24 -4.99
C ASN A 406 18.75 -21.85 -5.39
N VAL A 407 19.25 -20.74 -4.85
CA VAL A 407 20.61 -20.22 -5.06
C VAL A 407 21.41 -20.30 -3.77
N ARG A 408 22.72 -20.62 -3.86
CA ARG A 408 23.63 -20.67 -2.71
C ARG A 408 25.04 -20.27 -3.10
N GLY A 409 25.72 -19.56 -2.20
CA GLY A 409 27.17 -19.35 -2.28
C GLY A 409 27.65 -18.13 -3.06
N GLY A 410 26.74 -17.30 -3.58
CA GLY A 410 27.11 -16.03 -4.21
C GLY A 410 27.53 -14.96 -3.21
N GLU A 411 28.40 -14.04 -3.65
CA GLU A 411 28.87 -12.89 -2.90
C GLU A 411 28.17 -11.61 -3.38
N ALA A 412 27.63 -10.84 -2.44
CA ALA A 412 26.89 -9.63 -2.77
C ALA A 412 27.86 -8.46 -3.05
N ASP A 413 27.66 -7.77 -4.18
CA ASP A 413 28.52 -6.67 -4.64
C ASP A 413 27.68 -5.42 -4.96
N SER A 414 28.15 -4.25 -4.53
CA SER A 414 27.46 -2.98 -4.74
C SER A 414 27.38 -2.54 -6.21
N SER A 415 28.35 -2.95 -7.04
CA SER A 415 28.37 -2.65 -8.48
C SER A 415 27.22 -3.33 -9.24
N LEU A 416 26.67 -4.42 -8.67
CA LEU A 416 25.58 -5.18 -9.28
C LEU A 416 24.19 -4.60 -8.94
N ILE A 417 24.09 -3.63 -8.02
CA ILE A 417 22.80 -3.09 -7.53
C ILE A 417 22.03 -2.36 -8.64
N ALA A 418 22.70 -1.48 -9.39
CA ALA A 418 22.04 -0.58 -10.34
C ALA A 418 21.24 -1.32 -11.45
N PRO A 419 21.79 -2.31 -12.18
CA PRO A 419 21.02 -3.03 -13.20
C PRO A 419 19.86 -3.86 -12.61
N LEU A 420 20.04 -4.42 -11.41
CA LEU A 420 18.98 -5.17 -10.72
C LEU A 420 17.80 -4.27 -10.35
N LEU A 421 18.09 -3.10 -9.77
CA LEU A 421 17.07 -2.10 -9.45
C LEU A 421 16.38 -1.58 -10.71
N ALA A 422 17.13 -1.28 -11.76
CA ALA A 422 16.56 -0.74 -12.99
C ALA A 422 15.54 -1.70 -13.64
N GLY A 423 15.74 -3.01 -13.54
CA GLY A 423 14.76 -4.00 -14.02
C GLY A 423 13.44 -3.98 -13.25
N ALA A 424 13.46 -3.71 -11.94
CA ALA A 424 12.27 -3.77 -11.07
C ALA A 424 11.63 -2.41 -10.76
N PHE A 425 12.37 -1.32 -10.96
CA PHE A 425 12.01 0.05 -10.58
C PHE A 425 12.33 1.05 -11.71
N ALA A 426 12.25 0.63 -12.98
CA ALA A 426 12.51 1.47 -14.15
C ALA A 426 11.69 2.77 -14.13
N ASP A 427 10.42 2.70 -13.74
CA ASP A 427 9.51 3.84 -13.60
C ASP A 427 9.88 4.81 -12.46
N ARG A 428 10.81 4.41 -11.59
CA ARG A 428 11.35 5.19 -10.47
C ARG A 428 12.81 5.59 -10.66
N ILE A 429 13.35 5.47 -11.88
CA ILE A 429 14.57 6.19 -12.28
C ILE A 429 14.26 7.69 -12.21
N ALA A 430 15.15 8.45 -11.60
CA ALA A 430 14.96 9.86 -11.28
C ALA A 430 16.05 10.72 -11.94
N HIS A 431 15.65 11.83 -12.55
CA HIS A 431 16.54 12.83 -13.14
C HIS A 431 16.33 14.19 -12.50
N ARG A 432 17.42 14.87 -12.12
CA ARG A 432 17.37 16.17 -11.44
C ARG A 432 16.75 17.24 -12.35
N ARG A 433 15.78 17.98 -11.83
CA ARG A 433 15.09 19.08 -12.52
C ARG A 433 15.44 20.43 -11.91
N GLY A 434 16.32 21.16 -12.59
CA GLY A 434 16.67 22.54 -12.23
C GLY A 434 17.52 22.64 -10.98
N GLN A 435 16.88 22.76 -9.81
CA GLN A 435 17.56 22.96 -8.52
C GLN A 435 17.92 21.63 -7.84
N ASP A 436 18.92 21.68 -6.97
CA ASP A 436 19.31 20.53 -6.13
C ASP A 436 18.15 20.08 -5.24
N GLY A 437 18.01 18.76 -5.11
CA GLY A 437 16.95 18.13 -4.32
C GLY A 437 15.60 17.94 -5.04
N ARG A 438 15.40 18.48 -6.26
CA ARG A 438 14.20 18.21 -7.07
C ARG A 438 14.50 17.30 -8.24
N TYR A 439 13.71 16.24 -8.37
CA TYR A 439 13.83 15.23 -9.40
C TYR A 439 12.50 15.02 -10.11
N GLN A 440 12.56 14.48 -11.32
CA GLN A 440 11.43 13.85 -11.98
C GLN A 440 11.71 12.36 -12.14
N LEU A 441 10.70 11.53 -11.88
CA LEU A 441 10.76 10.10 -12.10
C LEU A 441 10.41 9.73 -13.55
N ALA A 442 10.81 8.55 -14.00
CA ALA A 442 10.48 8.01 -15.32
C ALA A 442 8.98 7.86 -15.59
N ASN A 443 8.14 7.72 -14.56
CA ASN A 443 6.69 7.81 -14.70
C ASN A 443 6.14 9.25 -14.84
N GLY A 444 7.00 10.27 -14.82
CA GLY A 444 6.67 11.67 -14.99
C GLY A 444 6.44 12.46 -13.70
N MET A 445 6.31 11.78 -12.55
CA MET A 445 6.04 12.40 -11.24
C MET A 445 7.25 13.17 -10.71
N GLY A 446 7.02 14.24 -9.96
CA GLY A 446 8.08 14.88 -9.20
C GLY A 446 8.48 14.08 -7.96
N ALA A 447 9.78 14.10 -7.65
CA ALA A 447 10.34 13.51 -6.45
C ALA A 447 11.27 14.51 -5.76
N MET A 448 11.28 14.48 -4.44
CA MET A 448 12.04 15.42 -3.62
C MET A 448 13.00 14.70 -2.68
N LEU A 449 14.20 15.23 -2.57
CA LEU A 449 15.18 14.90 -1.56
C LEU A 449 15.51 16.17 -0.77
N ASP A 450 16.03 16.03 0.45
CA ASP A 450 16.56 17.18 1.17
C ASP A 450 17.73 17.79 0.36
N ALA A 451 17.80 19.12 0.30
CA ALA A 451 18.83 19.81 -0.47
C ALA A 451 20.22 19.52 0.08
N ASP A 452 20.33 19.33 1.40
CA ASP A 452 21.59 19.03 2.08
C ASP A 452 21.97 17.53 2.06
N ASP A 453 21.12 16.67 1.47
CA ASP A 453 21.40 15.25 1.35
C ASP A 453 22.56 14.99 0.37
N ALA A 454 23.41 14.01 0.66
CA ALA A 454 24.55 13.68 -0.19
C ALA A 454 24.13 13.28 -1.61
N LEU A 455 22.99 12.60 -1.75
CA LEU A 455 22.51 12.15 -3.07
C LEU A 455 22.00 13.31 -3.95
N SER A 456 21.66 14.47 -3.37
CA SER A 456 21.17 15.64 -4.14
C SER A 456 22.21 16.17 -5.13
N ARG A 457 23.49 15.82 -4.91
CA ARG A 457 24.65 16.16 -5.77
C ARG A 457 24.68 15.37 -7.07
N HIS A 458 23.98 14.23 -7.14
CA HIS A 458 23.96 13.37 -8.30
C HIS A 458 22.76 13.71 -9.20
N GLU A 459 23.00 13.74 -10.51
CA GLU A 459 21.95 14.08 -11.48
C GLU A 459 20.94 12.96 -11.70
N TRP A 460 21.40 11.70 -11.64
CA TRP A 460 20.59 10.52 -11.87
C TRP A 460 20.58 9.59 -10.66
N LEU A 461 19.39 9.15 -10.27
CA LEU A 461 19.16 8.22 -9.18
C LEU A 461 18.20 7.11 -9.60
N ILE A 462 18.17 5.99 -8.88
CA ILE A 462 17.03 5.06 -8.85
C ILE A 462 16.43 5.12 -7.46
N ALA A 463 15.16 5.51 -7.33
CA ALA A 463 14.48 5.73 -6.05
C ALA A 463 13.43 4.64 -5.76
N PRO A 464 13.82 3.42 -5.34
CA PRO A 464 12.88 2.34 -5.10
C PRO A 464 11.92 2.61 -3.95
N LEU A 465 12.30 3.45 -2.96
CA LEU A 465 11.45 3.77 -1.81
C LEU A 465 11.09 5.25 -1.79
N LEU A 466 9.79 5.52 -1.98
CA LEU A 466 9.21 6.86 -2.06
C LEU A 466 8.07 6.97 -1.05
N LEU A 467 7.91 8.13 -0.45
CA LEU A 467 6.79 8.48 0.41
C LEU A 467 6.09 9.70 -0.16
N GLN A 468 4.93 9.49 -0.76
CA GLN A 468 4.10 10.59 -1.23
C GLN A 468 3.32 11.18 -0.05
N GLY A 469 3.54 12.45 0.22
CA GLY A 469 2.78 13.19 1.23
C GLY A 469 1.37 13.50 0.73
N SER A 470 0.45 13.77 1.65
CA SER A 470 -0.93 14.16 1.29
C SER A 470 -1.02 15.59 0.72
N ALA A 471 -0.04 16.44 1.02
CA ALA A 471 -0.07 17.89 0.75
C ALA A 471 0.71 18.32 -0.50
N SER A 472 1.54 17.45 -1.07
CA SER A 472 2.36 17.74 -2.25
C SER A 472 2.07 16.73 -3.35
N PRO A 473 2.02 17.16 -4.63
CA PRO A 473 2.01 16.20 -5.74
C PRO A 473 3.31 15.37 -5.78
N ASP A 474 4.42 15.91 -5.27
CA ASP A 474 5.73 15.28 -5.31
C ASP A 474 5.93 14.26 -4.18
N ALA A 475 6.63 13.18 -4.49
CA ALA A 475 6.98 12.15 -3.51
C ALA A 475 8.35 12.40 -2.87
N ARG A 476 8.48 12.23 -1.56
CA ARG A 476 9.79 12.29 -0.89
C ARG A 476 10.55 11.00 -1.12
N ILE A 477 11.79 11.10 -1.58
CA ILE A 477 12.73 9.97 -1.71
C ILE A 477 13.15 9.55 -0.30
N LEU A 478 12.94 8.27 0.04
CA LEU A 478 13.34 7.68 1.32
C LEU A 478 14.60 6.83 1.19
N LEU A 479 14.71 6.08 0.08
CA LEU A 479 15.93 5.38 -0.30
C LEU A 479 16.14 5.51 -1.81
N ALA A 480 17.36 5.83 -2.21
CA ALA A 480 17.79 5.90 -3.59
C ALA A 480 19.23 5.41 -3.75
N LEU A 481 19.59 5.07 -4.99
CA LEU A 481 20.94 4.75 -5.41
C LEU A 481 21.39 5.75 -6.48
N PRO A 482 22.56 6.40 -6.35
CA PRO A 482 23.12 7.21 -7.42
C PRO A 482 23.62 6.32 -8.55
N VAL A 483 23.40 6.74 -9.80
CA VAL A 483 23.79 5.96 -10.98
C VAL A 483 24.46 6.85 -12.02
N ASP A 484 25.45 6.30 -12.72
CA ASP A 484 25.90 6.83 -14.00
C ASP A 484 24.90 6.38 -15.07
N ILE A 485 24.25 7.33 -15.73
CA ILE A 485 23.18 7.03 -16.69
C ILE A 485 23.72 6.38 -17.96
N ASP A 486 24.92 6.72 -18.41
CA ASP A 486 25.50 6.18 -19.63
C ASP A 486 25.86 4.70 -19.42
N GLU A 487 26.45 4.37 -18.26
CA GLU A 487 26.72 2.98 -17.88
C GLU A 487 25.42 2.17 -17.75
N LEU A 488 24.39 2.74 -17.11
CA LEU A 488 23.12 2.07 -16.90
C LEU A 488 22.41 1.78 -18.24
N VAL A 489 22.40 2.74 -19.15
CA VAL A 489 21.83 2.59 -20.50
C VAL A 489 22.62 1.57 -21.32
N GLN A 490 23.95 1.55 -21.22
CA GLN A 490 24.77 0.56 -21.90
C GLN A 490 24.49 -0.86 -21.38
N ARG A 491 24.31 -1.02 -20.06
CA ARG A 491 24.04 -2.32 -19.44
C ARG A 491 22.61 -2.80 -19.64
N CYS A 492 21.66 -1.87 -19.70
CA CYS A 492 20.22 -2.11 -19.81
C CYS A 492 19.61 -1.31 -20.98
N PRO A 493 19.95 -1.62 -22.24
CA PRO A 493 19.52 -0.84 -23.41
C PRO A 493 17.99 -0.81 -23.56
N GLN A 494 17.29 -1.82 -23.06
CA GLN A 494 15.83 -1.88 -23.06
C GLN A 494 15.13 -0.80 -22.23
N LEU A 495 15.85 -0.08 -21.35
CA LEU A 495 15.30 1.05 -20.61
C LEU A 495 15.01 2.26 -21.50
N VAL A 496 15.80 2.40 -22.58
CA VAL A 496 15.73 3.56 -23.47
C VAL A 496 14.79 3.25 -24.61
N GLN A 497 13.79 4.09 -24.76
CA GLN A 497 12.94 4.14 -25.93
C GLN A 497 13.41 5.30 -26.80
N GLN A 498 13.50 5.04 -28.10
CA GLN A 498 13.72 6.10 -29.07
C GLN A 498 12.36 6.61 -29.53
N SER A 499 12.16 7.92 -29.43
CA SER A 499 11.00 8.61 -29.99
C SER A 499 11.50 9.70 -30.92
N ASP A 500 11.20 9.55 -32.20
CA ASP A 500 11.40 10.61 -33.16
C ASP A 500 10.19 11.53 -33.07
N THR A 501 10.42 12.70 -32.50
CA THR A 501 9.39 13.71 -32.30
C THR A 501 9.68 14.85 -33.24
N VAL A 502 8.69 15.19 -34.02
CA VAL A 502 8.72 16.34 -34.90
C VAL A 502 7.71 17.32 -34.31
N GLU A 503 8.15 18.51 -33.93
CA GLU A 503 7.31 19.51 -33.26
C GLU A 503 7.43 20.86 -33.96
N TRP A 504 6.37 21.66 -33.84
CA TRP A 504 6.35 23.02 -34.35
C TRP A 504 7.01 23.95 -33.32
N ASP A 505 8.13 24.55 -33.68
CA ASP A 505 8.80 25.57 -32.86
C ASP A 505 8.10 26.92 -33.07
N ASP A 506 7.22 27.29 -32.13
CA ASP A 506 6.50 28.57 -32.15
C ASP A 506 7.44 29.78 -32.17
N ALA A 507 8.61 29.69 -31.53
CA ALA A 507 9.53 30.82 -31.44
C ALA A 507 10.23 31.11 -32.77
N GLN A 508 10.33 30.10 -33.63
CA GLN A 508 10.99 30.19 -34.93
C GLN A 508 10.03 30.00 -36.12
N GLY A 509 8.75 29.69 -35.86
CA GLY A 509 7.74 29.42 -36.89
C GLY A 509 8.16 28.28 -37.83
N THR A 510 8.90 27.29 -37.32
CA THR A 510 9.49 26.23 -38.15
C THR A 510 9.32 24.86 -37.53
N LEU A 511 9.32 23.86 -38.40
CA LEU A 511 9.20 22.46 -38.04
C LEU A 511 10.59 21.94 -37.65
N LYS A 512 10.74 21.47 -36.41
CA LYS A 512 11.98 20.87 -35.92
C LYS A 512 11.77 19.39 -35.63
N ALA A 513 12.64 18.58 -36.21
CA ALA A 513 12.67 17.14 -35.98
C ALA A 513 13.80 16.81 -35.01
N TRP A 514 13.46 16.09 -33.95
CA TRP A 514 14.42 15.60 -32.97
C TRP A 514 14.19 14.14 -32.68
N ARG A 515 15.30 13.41 -32.60
CA ARG A 515 15.37 12.10 -31.96
C ARG A 515 15.56 12.31 -30.47
N ARG A 516 14.57 11.90 -29.67
CA ARG A 516 14.67 11.86 -28.22
C ARG A 516 14.95 10.42 -27.80
N LEU A 517 16.04 10.24 -27.06
CA LEU A 517 16.28 9.04 -26.28
C LEU A 517 15.69 9.30 -24.89
N GLN A 518 14.70 8.50 -24.50
CA GLN A 518 13.96 8.70 -23.28
C GLN A 518 13.85 7.42 -22.45
N ILE A 519 13.84 7.59 -21.13
CA ILE A 519 13.52 6.53 -20.16
C ILE A 519 12.19 6.92 -19.54
N GLY A 520 11.11 6.28 -20.00
CA GLY A 520 9.76 6.73 -19.72
C GLY A 520 9.57 8.19 -20.16
N GLN A 521 9.25 9.08 -19.22
CA GLN A 521 9.05 10.51 -19.44
C GLN A 521 10.34 11.36 -19.28
N LEU A 522 11.50 10.73 -19.03
CA LEU A 522 12.76 11.44 -18.85
C LEU A 522 13.56 11.49 -20.14
N THR A 523 13.85 12.69 -20.60
CA THR A 523 14.72 12.91 -21.75
C THR A 523 16.18 12.71 -21.34
N VAL A 524 16.82 11.66 -21.86
CA VAL A 524 18.25 11.38 -21.64
C VAL A 524 19.09 12.19 -22.63
N LYS A 525 18.70 12.18 -23.91
CA LYS A 525 19.44 12.84 -24.98
C LYS A 525 18.51 13.31 -26.09
N VAL A 526 18.79 14.47 -26.65
CA VAL A 526 18.10 15.00 -27.84
C VAL A 526 19.12 15.16 -28.95
N GLN A 527 18.79 14.67 -30.15
CA GLN A 527 19.60 14.83 -31.35
C GLN A 527 18.74 15.40 -32.49
N PRO A 528 19.22 16.37 -33.28
CA PRO A 528 18.49 16.83 -34.45
C PRO A 528 18.39 15.70 -35.48
N LEU A 529 17.18 15.46 -35.99
CA LEU A 529 16.96 14.50 -37.07
C LEU A 529 17.26 15.16 -38.43
N ALA A 530 17.77 14.38 -39.39
CA ALA A 530 17.74 14.80 -40.80
C ALA A 530 16.27 14.91 -41.28
N LYS A 531 16.04 15.50 -42.46
CA LYS A 531 14.68 15.75 -42.99
C LYS A 531 13.74 14.55 -42.74
N PRO A 532 12.64 14.73 -41.98
CA PRO A 532 11.72 13.64 -41.67
C PRO A 532 11.07 13.10 -42.94
N SER A 533 10.68 11.83 -42.93
CA SER A 533 9.80 11.25 -43.94
C SER A 533 8.43 11.94 -43.93
N GLU A 534 7.65 11.81 -45.01
CA GLU A 534 6.30 12.41 -45.05
C GLU A 534 5.38 11.85 -43.96
N ASP A 535 5.50 10.56 -43.63
CA ASP A 535 4.70 9.94 -42.57
C ASP A 535 5.02 10.52 -41.19
N GLU A 536 6.31 10.73 -40.89
CA GLU A 536 6.76 11.39 -39.65
C GLU A 536 6.34 12.86 -39.60
N LEU A 537 6.28 13.54 -40.76
CA LEU A 537 5.79 14.91 -40.87
C LEU A 537 4.29 15.00 -40.56
N HIS A 538 3.47 14.08 -41.07
CA HIS A 538 2.05 14.03 -40.77
C HIS A 538 1.80 13.79 -39.28
N GLN A 539 2.52 12.85 -38.67
CA GLN A 539 2.40 12.58 -37.23
C GLN A 539 2.81 13.79 -36.37
N ALA A 540 3.84 14.53 -36.81
CA ALA A 540 4.25 15.81 -36.21
C ALA A 540 3.11 16.83 -36.15
N MET A 541 2.44 16.97 -37.30
CA MET A 541 1.34 17.91 -37.46
C MET A 541 0.16 17.49 -36.58
N LEU A 542 -0.15 16.19 -36.50
CA LEU A 542 -1.17 15.67 -35.58
C LEU A 542 -0.84 15.99 -34.11
N ASN A 543 0.40 15.80 -33.66
CA ASN A 543 0.81 16.17 -32.31
C ASN A 543 0.70 17.69 -32.07
N GLY A 544 1.12 18.50 -33.05
CA GLY A 544 0.96 19.96 -32.99
C GLY A 544 -0.52 20.40 -32.97
N ILE A 545 -1.40 19.69 -33.67
CA ILE A 545 -2.86 19.89 -33.61
C ILE A 545 -3.38 19.51 -32.21
N SER A 546 -2.85 18.46 -31.59
CA SER A 546 -3.19 18.09 -30.21
C SER A 546 -2.82 19.18 -29.20
N ASP A 547 -1.67 19.83 -29.35
CA ASP A 547 -1.21 20.90 -28.45
C ASP A 547 -1.95 22.23 -28.66
N LYS A 548 -2.21 22.61 -29.93
CA LYS A 548 -2.87 23.88 -30.28
C LYS A 548 -4.40 23.79 -30.28
N GLY A 549 -4.93 22.57 -30.26
CA GLY A 549 -6.33 22.26 -30.45
C GLY A 549 -6.75 22.31 -31.91
N LEU A 550 -7.95 21.78 -32.19
CA LEU A 550 -8.53 21.64 -33.54
C LEU A 550 -8.71 22.97 -34.29
N SER A 551 -8.55 24.12 -33.64
CA SER A 551 -8.72 25.46 -34.24
C SER A 551 -7.71 25.76 -35.36
N VAL A 552 -6.58 25.05 -35.39
CA VAL A 552 -5.58 25.17 -36.46
C VAL A 552 -6.02 24.51 -37.77
N LEU A 553 -7.07 23.68 -37.73
CA LEU A 553 -7.66 23.06 -38.91
C LEU A 553 -8.67 23.99 -39.58
N ASN A 554 -8.90 23.76 -40.87
CA ASN A 554 -9.87 24.53 -41.65
C ASN A 554 -11.31 24.08 -41.38
N TRP A 555 -11.91 24.58 -40.29
CA TRP A 555 -13.32 24.36 -39.96
C TRP A 555 -14.23 25.26 -40.80
N THR A 556 -14.63 24.77 -41.97
CA THR A 556 -15.66 25.42 -42.77
C THR A 556 -17.03 25.30 -42.08
N ALA A 557 -17.96 26.20 -42.43
CA ALA A 557 -19.33 26.13 -41.91
C ALA A 557 -20.01 24.77 -42.19
N GLU A 558 -19.67 24.14 -43.31
CA GLU A 558 -20.17 22.81 -43.67
C GLU A 558 -19.57 21.70 -42.80
N ALA A 559 -18.26 21.73 -42.53
CA ALA A 559 -17.60 20.76 -41.65
C ALA A 559 -18.12 20.86 -40.21
N GLU A 560 -18.32 22.07 -39.70
CA GLU A 560 -18.90 22.26 -38.37
C GLU A 560 -20.38 21.81 -38.33
N GLN A 561 -21.16 22.06 -39.39
CA GLN A 561 -22.51 21.53 -39.49
C GLN A 561 -22.54 19.99 -39.55
N LEU A 562 -21.59 19.34 -40.22
CA LEU A 562 -21.46 17.89 -40.20
C LEU A 562 -21.18 17.38 -38.78
N ARG A 563 -20.24 18.01 -38.06
CA ARG A 563 -19.92 17.67 -36.67
C ARG A 563 -21.16 17.79 -35.77
N LEU A 564 -21.91 18.89 -35.89
CA LEU A 564 -23.14 19.10 -35.15
C LEU A 564 -24.22 18.06 -35.49
N ARG A 565 -24.35 17.69 -36.77
CA ARG A 565 -25.28 16.63 -37.20
C ARG A 565 -24.93 15.28 -36.61
N LEU A 566 -23.65 14.93 -36.51
CA LEU A 566 -23.20 13.68 -35.86
C LEU A 566 -23.51 13.69 -34.36
N LEU A 567 -23.29 14.82 -33.67
CA LEU A 567 -23.69 14.97 -32.26
C LEU A 567 -25.21 14.84 -32.06
N CYS A 568 -26.02 15.36 -33.00
CA CYS A 568 -27.47 15.19 -32.99
C CYS A 568 -27.89 13.75 -33.30
N ALA A 569 -27.26 13.10 -34.29
CA ALA A 569 -27.56 11.73 -34.69
C ALA A 569 -27.29 10.75 -33.54
N ALA A 570 -26.17 10.90 -32.81
CA ALA A 570 -25.87 10.12 -31.62
C ALA A 570 -26.95 10.24 -30.52
N LYS A 571 -27.67 11.37 -30.46
CA LYS A 571 -28.76 11.59 -29.50
C LYS A 571 -30.13 11.15 -30.00
N TRP A 572 -30.41 11.33 -31.28
CA TRP A 572 -31.73 11.12 -31.87
C TRP A 572 -31.90 9.75 -32.53
N LEU A 573 -30.80 9.11 -32.91
CA LEU A 573 -30.73 7.78 -33.54
C LEU A 573 -29.69 6.91 -32.80
N PRO A 574 -29.82 6.69 -31.47
CA PRO A 574 -28.84 5.98 -30.65
C PRO A 574 -28.72 4.49 -30.97
N GLU A 575 -29.60 3.93 -31.79
CA GLU A 575 -29.55 2.55 -32.26
C GLU A 575 -28.42 2.25 -33.26
N TYR A 576 -27.74 3.28 -33.76
CA TYR A 576 -26.54 3.16 -34.61
C TYR A 576 -25.29 3.65 -33.88
N ASP A 577 -24.15 3.03 -34.17
CA ASP A 577 -22.85 3.39 -33.62
C ASP A 577 -22.27 4.63 -34.33
N TRP A 578 -22.75 5.81 -33.96
CA TRP A 578 -22.20 7.07 -34.45
C TRP A 578 -20.83 7.38 -33.82
N PRO A 579 -19.88 7.93 -34.57
CA PRO A 579 -18.56 8.28 -34.04
C PRO A 579 -18.65 9.40 -33.00
N ALA A 580 -17.83 9.32 -31.96
CA ALA A 580 -17.62 10.43 -31.03
C ALA A 580 -16.85 11.55 -31.75
N VAL A 581 -17.41 12.76 -31.75
CA VAL A 581 -16.84 13.93 -32.46
C VAL A 581 -16.73 15.17 -31.56
N ASP A 582 -16.70 14.95 -30.24
CA ASP A 582 -16.30 15.98 -29.29
C ASP A 582 -14.78 16.26 -29.41
N ASN A 583 -14.34 17.40 -28.86
CA ASN A 583 -12.95 17.83 -29.03
C ASN A 583 -11.93 16.83 -28.45
N GLU A 584 -12.25 16.14 -27.36
CA GLU A 584 -11.32 15.20 -26.72
C GLU A 584 -11.19 13.94 -27.59
N SER A 585 -12.30 13.39 -28.07
CA SER A 585 -12.32 12.23 -28.96
C SER A 585 -11.68 12.48 -30.34
N LEU A 586 -11.74 13.71 -30.86
CA LEU A 586 -11.08 14.07 -32.13
C LEU A 586 -9.58 14.35 -31.99
N LEU A 587 -9.11 14.65 -30.78
CA LEU A 587 -7.70 14.89 -30.49
C LEU A 587 -6.96 13.62 -30.04
N ALA A 588 -7.69 12.68 -29.43
CA ALA A 588 -7.19 11.34 -29.09
C ALA A 588 -6.99 10.47 -30.34
#